data_AF-G3IMC8-F1
#
_entry.id   AF-G3IMC8-F1
#
_cell.length_a   1.000
_cell.length_b   1.000
_cell.length_c   1.000
_cell.angle_alpha   90.00
_cell.angle_beta   90.00
_cell.angle_gamma   90.00
#
_symmetry.space_group_name_H-M   'P 1'
#
loop_
_entity.id
_entity.type
_entity.pdbx_description
1 polymer ?
#
loop_
_entity_poly.entity_id
_entity_poly.type
_entity_poly.pdbx_seq_one_letter_code
_entity_poly.pdbx_strand_id
1 'polypeptide(L)'
;MEDLKLMTECECMCVLQAKPISLEEDTQGDLILAGGPGPGDPLQLLLKRGWVISTELRRIGQKLAQDRWARVHSMSVRLTCHARSMVSEYSTISRTSSQEMGQAEKLLMEKCSELSAVTQRCLQVENEHVLKSMKACVSETLSMLGQHFGQLLELALTREVQALVRKIDTSDNIYIMESTTGNLFSLTQEGAPLCRIIAKEGGVVALFKVCRQDSFRCMYPQALRTLASICCVEEGVHQLEKVKSVVSVG
;
A
#
# COMPACT_ATOMS: atom_id res chain seq x y z
N MET A 1 -58.33 -5.67 29.74
CA MET A 1 -57.86 -6.22 28.45
C MET A 1 -57.72 -5.12 27.37
N GLU A 2 -57.97 -3.86 27.70
CA GLU A 2 -57.89 -2.74 26.73
C GLU A 2 -56.47 -2.17 26.58
N ASP A 3 -55.63 -2.25 27.61
CA ASP A 3 -54.26 -1.72 27.57
C ASP A 3 -53.28 -2.53 26.70
N LEU A 4 -53.62 -3.78 26.38
CA LEU A 4 -52.79 -4.62 25.49
C LEU A 4 -52.94 -4.22 24.01
N LYS A 5 -53.99 -3.48 23.64
CA LYS A 5 -54.23 -3.02 22.26
C LYS A 5 -53.28 -1.91 21.81
N LEU A 6 -52.58 -1.28 22.75
CA LEU A 6 -51.63 -0.18 22.48
C LEU A 6 -50.17 -0.62 22.63
N MET A 7 -49.91 -1.87 23.02
CA MET A 7 -48.57 -2.44 23.05
C MET A 7 -48.17 -2.91 21.65
N THR A 8 -47.82 -1.96 20.79
CA THR A 8 -47.11 -2.23 19.53
C THR A 8 -45.64 -1.87 19.70
N GLU A 9 -44.75 -2.84 19.51
CA GLU A 9 -43.31 -2.57 19.37
C GLU A 9 -43.10 -1.72 18.12
N CYS A 10 -42.65 -0.47 18.28
CA CYS A 10 -42.32 0.38 17.15
C CYS A 10 -40.95 -0.04 16.59
N GLU A 11 -40.91 -0.62 15.40
CA GLU A 11 -39.66 -0.81 14.67
C GLU A 11 -39.07 0.56 14.28
N CYS A 12 -37.78 0.77 14.59
CA CYS A 12 -37.08 1.99 14.22
C CYS A 12 -36.78 1.98 12.71
N MET A 13 -37.65 2.61 11.92
CA MET A 13 -37.50 2.73 10.46
C MET A 13 -36.78 4.06 10.12
N CYS A 14 -35.45 4.04 10.04
CA CYS A 14 -34.70 5.17 9.48
C CYS A 14 -34.88 5.23 7.95
N VAL A 15 -35.74 6.12 7.48
CA VAL A 15 -35.92 6.44 6.05
C VAL A 15 -34.99 7.56 5.54
N LEU A 16 -33.98 7.91 6.33
CA LEU A 16 -33.02 8.95 5.96
C LEU A 16 -32.15 8.47 4.80
N GLN A 17 -32.34 9.06 3.63
CA GLN A 17 -31.48 8.88 2.49
C GLN A 17 -30.35 9.91 2.54
N ALA A 18 -29.12 9.45 2.75
CA ALA A 18 -27.95 10.31 2.61
C ALA A 18 -27.62 10.49 1.11
N LYS A 19 -27.41 11.74 0.68
CA LYS A 19 -26.73 12.00 -0.59
C LYS A 19 -25.22 11.99 -0.35
N PRO A 20 -24.45 11.14 -1.03
CA PRO A 20 -23.00 11.18 -0.92
C PRO A 20 -22.50 12.53 -1.45
N ILE A 21 -21.63 13.18 -0.69
CA ILE A 21 -20.86 14.34 -1.16
C ILE A 21 -19.66 13.77 -1.92
N SER A 22 -19.87 13.35 -3.16
CA SER A 22 -18.78 13.13 -4.10
C SER A 22 -18.23 14.49 -4.50
N LEU A 23 -16.94 14.73 -4.30
CA LEU A 23 -16.25 15.81 -5.01
C LEU A 23 -16.50 15.55 -6.49
N GLU A 24 -17.14 16.50 -7.18
CA GLU A 24 -17.51 16.37 -8.59
C GLU A 24 -16.27 16.10 -9.46
N GLU A 25 -16.06 14.83 -9.82
CA GLU A 25 -15.53 14.47 -11.12
C GLU A 25 -16.57 13.55 -11.76
N ASP A 26 -17.24 14.07 -12.79
CA ASP A 26 -18.21 13.35 -13.61
C ASP A 26 -17.65 11.99 -14.03
N THR A 27 -18.15 10.90 -13.47
CA THR A 27 -18.34 9.62 -14.17
C THR A 27 -19.26 8.70 -13.36
N GLN A 28 -20.47 8.57 -13.90
CA GLN A 28 -21.55 7.65 -13.59
C GLN A 28 -21.08 6.19 -13.33
N GLY A 29 -21.49 5.60 -12.19
CA GLY A 29 -21.61 4.13 -12.07
C GLY A 29 -21.20 3.46 -10.75
N ASP A 30 -22.18 3.31 -9.85
CA ASP A 30 -22.45 2.20 -8.93
C ASP A 30 -21.52 1.76 -7.77
N LEU A 31 -22.23 1.64 -6.63
CA LEU A 31 -22.05 0.77 -5.45
C LEU A 31 -21.24 1.29 -4.24
N ILE A 32 -22.04 1.68 -3.25
CA ILE A 32 -21.76 2.07 -1.86
C ILE A 32 -21.14 0.90 -1.07
N LEU A 33 -20.03 1.17 -0.37
CA LEU A 33 -19.81 0.71 1.01
C LEU A 33 -18.97 1.74 1.79
N ALA A 34 -19.52 2.15 2.95
CA ALA A 34 -18.91 2.72 4.15
C ALA A 34 -17.50 3.34 4.05
N GLY A 35 -17.40 4.66 4.25
CA GLY A 35 -16.29 5.34 4.96
C GLY A 35 -14.84 5.00 4.55
N GLY A 36 -14.62 4.45 3.36
CA GLY A 36 -13.30 4.18 2.79
C GLY A 36 -12.83 5.38 1.97
N PRO A 37 -11.51 5.55 1.79
CA PRO A 37 -10.99 6.66 1.00
C PRO A 37 -11.49 6.55 -0.43
N GLY A 38 -11.73 7.72 -1.02
CA GLY A 38 -12.42 7.85 -2.30
C GLY A 38 -11.75 7.04 -3.42
N PRO A 39 -12.51 6.76 -4.49
CA PRO A 39 -11.95 6.20 -5.71
C PRO A 39 -10.82 7.11 -6.19
N GLY A 40 -9.58 6.60 -6.16
CA GLY A 40 -8.40 7.38 -6.54
C GLY A 40 -7.35 7.59 -5.44
N ASP A 41 -7.46 6.98 -4.26
CA ASP A 41 -6.35 6.96 -3.30
C ASP A 41 -5.21 6.04 -3.82
N PRO A 42 -4.10 6.60 -4.34
CA PRO A 42 -3.03 5.81 -4.94
C PRO A 42 -2.37 4.89 -3.90
N LEU A 43 -2.40 5.31 -2.63
CA LEU A 43 -1.76 4.61 -1.52
C LEU A 43 -2.49 3.31 -1.20
N GLN A 44 -3.81 3.35 -1.06
CA GLN A 44 -4.62 2.14 -0.82
C GLN A 44 -4.55 1.17 -2.00
N LEU A 45 -4.55 1.70 -3.22
CA LEU A 45 -4.35 0.87 -4.41
C LEU A 45 -3.02 0.11 -4.31
N LEU A 46 -1.92 0.81 -4.04
CA LEU A 46 -0.58 0.21 -3.92
C LEU A 46 -0.52 -0.84 -2.82
N LEU A 47 -1.06 -0.56 -1.64
CA LEU A 47 -1.06 -1.52 -0.52
C LEU A 47 -1.85 -2.79 -0.86
N LYS A 48 -3.05 -2.63 -1.41
CA LYS A 48 -3.93 -3.76 -1.79
C LYS A 48 -3.32 -4.60 -2.90
N ARG A 49 -2.84 -3.98 -3.98
CA ARG A 49 -2.18 -4.68 -5.10
C ARG A 49 -0.86 -5.31 -4.64
N GLY A 50 -0.11 -4.57 -3.82
CA GLY A 50 1.09 -4.98 -3.09
C GLY A 50 0.93 -6.34 -2.41
N TRP A 51 -0.11 -6.44 -1.59
CA TRP A 51 -0.44 -7.65 -0.84
C TRP A 51 -0.86 -8.82 -1.73
N VAL A 52 -1.69 -8.58 -2.75
CA VAL A 52 -2.14 -9.62 -3.70
C VAL A 52 -0.95 -10.26 -4.41
N ILE A 53 -0.06 -9.44 -4.98
CA ILE A 53 1.10 -9.91 -5.73
C ILE A 53 2.09 -10.63 -4.80
N SER A 54 2.38 -10.08 -3.63
CA SER A 54 3.24 -10.72 -2.61
C SER A 54 2.72 -12.10 -2.19
N THR A 55 1.40 -12.22 -2.02
CA THR A 55 0.74 -13.47 -1.66
C THR A 55 0.83 -14.50 -2.79
N GLU A 56 0.60 -14.07 -4.04
CA GLU A 56 0.71 -14.94 -5.20
C GLU A 56 2.15 -15.43 -5.41
N LEU A 57 3.16 -14.57 -5.25
CA LEU A 57 4.58 -14.96 -5.27
C LEU A 57 4.89 -16.07 -4.28
N ARG A 58 4.45 -15.90 -3.02
CA ARG A 58 4.63 -16.90 -1.98
C ARG A 58 3.95 -18.22 -2.33
N ARG A 59 2.73 -18.17 -2.86
CA ARG A 59 1.99 -19.37 -3.26
C ARG A 59 2.65 -20.09 -4.44
N ILE A 60 3.20 -19.36 -5.41
CA ILE A 60 3.96 -19.97 -6.52
C ILE A 60 5.16 -20.72 -5.96
N GLY A 61 5.92 -20.11 -5.05
CA GLY A 61 7.06 -20.76 -4.39
C GLY A 61 6.64 -22.04 -3.64
N GLN A 62 5.52 -22.02 -2.94
CA GLN A 62 4.97 -23.21 -2.27
C GLN A 62 4.57 -24.31 -3.27
N LYS A 63 3.97 -23.96 -4.41
CA LYS A 63 3.59 -24.94 -5.44
C LYS A 63 4.79 -25.48 -6.20
N LEU A 64 5.82 -24.67 -6.38
CA LEU A 64 7.11 -25.08 -6.93
C LEU A 64 7.80 -26.09 -6.01
N ALA A 65 7.82 -25.83 -4.70
CA ALA A 65 8.36 -26.77 -3.72
C ALA A 65 7.67 -28.15 -3.80
N GLN A 66 6.36 -28.17 -4.10
CA GLN A 66 5.52 -29.36 -4.26
C GLN A 66 5.54 -29.96 -5.67
N ASP A 67 6.40 -29.49 -6.59
CA ASP A 67 6.51 -29.96 -7.98
C ASP A 67 5.19 -29.90 -8.77
N ARG A 68 4.28 -29.00 -8.40
CA ARG A 68 2.98 -28.83 -9.06
C ARG A 68 3.08 -27.91 -10.28
N TRP A 69 3.82 -28.33 -11.29
CA TRP A 69 4.20 -27.53 -12.46
C TRP A 69 3.03 -26.85 -13.19
N ALA A 70 1.92 -27.56 -13.43
CA ALA A 70 0.73 -26.97 -14.05
C ALA A 70 0.14 -25.80 -13.23
N ARG A 71 0.16 -25.91 -11.89
CA ARG A 71 -0.28 -24.84 -10.99
C ARG A 71 0.73 -23.71 -10.95
N VAL A 72 2.03 -24.01 -10.89
CA VAL A 72 3.10 -23.01 -10.96
C VAL A 72 2.93 -22.15 -12.22
N HIS A 73 2.80 -22.77 -13.39
CA HIS A 73 2.63 -22.03 -14.65
C HIS A 73 1.36 -21.17 -14.66
N SER A 74 0.20 -21.74 -14.33
CA SER A 74 -1.07 -21.01 -14.29
C SER A 74 -1.01 -19.79 -13.35
N MET A 75 -0.37 -19.94 -12.19
CA MET A 75 -0.20 -18.87 -11.22
C MET A 75 0.83 -17.82 -11.70
N SER A 76 1.90 -18.20 -12.38
CA SER A 76 2.87 -17.27 -12.99
C SER A 76 2.25 -16.37 -14.05
N VAL A 77 1.37 -16.93 -14.90
CA VAL A 77 0.62 -16.13 -15.89
C VAL A 77 -0.32 -15.14 -15.18
N ARG A 78 -1.05 -15.60 -14.15
CA ARG A 78 -1.93 -14.74 -13.36
C ARG A 78 -1.16 -13.62 -12.62
N LEU A 79 -0.01 -13.95 -12.04
CA LEU A 79 0.89 -13.00 -11.41
C LEU A 79 1.34 -11.90 -12.39
N THR A 80 1.69 -12.29 -13.62
CA THR A 80 2.06 -11.36 -14.69
C THR A 80 0.92 -10.38 -15.00
N CYS A 81 -0.33 -10.86 -15.04
CA CYS A 81 -1.50 -10.00 -15.22
C CYS A 81 -1.69 -9.04 -14.04
N HIS A 82 -1.54 -9.51 -12.80
CA HIS A 82 -1.65 -8.65 -11.62
C HIS A 82 -0.58 -7.55 -11.60
N ALA A 83 0.68 -7.91 -11.90
CA ALA A 83 1.79 -6.97 -11.97
C ALA A 83 1.54 -5.90 -13.05
N ARG A 84 1.15 -6.32 -14.27
CA ARG A 84 0.85 -5.40 -15.37
C ARG A 84 -0.32 -4.47 -15.05
N SER A 85 -1.38 -5.01 -14.45
CA SER A 85 -2.55 -4.23 -14.03
C SER A 85 -2.16 -3.19 -12.98
N MET A 86 -1.37 -3.56 -11.97
CA MET A 86 -0.92 -2.62 -10.94
C MET A 86 -0.08 -1.50 -11.53
N VAL A 87 0.90 -1.84 -12.38
CA VAL A 87 1.75 -0.83 -13.04
C VAL A 87 0.93 0.12 -13.88
N SER A 88 0.03 -0.40 -14.72
CA SER A 88 -0.83 0.45 -15.55
C SER A 88 -1.72 1.37 -14.72
N GLU A 89 -2.38 0.85 -13.68
CA GLU A 89 -3.30 1.61 -12.84
C GLU A 89 -2.55 2.68 -12.03
N TYR A 90 -1.41 2.34 -11.45
CA TYR A 90 -0.58 3.31 -10.74
C TYR A 90 -0.05 4.40 -11.69
N SER A 91 0.43 4.04 -12.88
CA SER A 91 0.92 5.01 -13.87
C SER A 91 -0.15 5.94 -14.41
N THR A 92 -1.43 5.51 -14.46
CA THR A 92 -2.54 6.42 -14.82
C THR A 92 -2.82 7.47 -13.74
N ILE A 93 -2.65 7.10 -12.47
CA ILE A 93 -2.91 7.98 -11.33
C ILE A 93 -1.70 8.89 -11.06
N SER A 94 -0.49 8.34 -11.20
CA SER A 94 0.77 9.04 -11.03
C SER A 94 1.17 9.77 -12.32
N ARG A 95 0.92 11.08 -12.39
CA ARG A 95 1.19 11.92 -13.58
C ARG A 95 2.68 12.16 -13.92
N THR A 96 3.63 11.73 -13.08
CA THR A 96 5.08 11.95 -13.31
C THR A 96 5.89 10.70 -12.97
N SER A 97 6.18 9.83 -13.94
CA SER A 97 7.08 8.69 -13.71
C SER A 97 8.54 9.17 -13.65
N SER A 98 9.29 8.73 -12.62
CA SER A 98 10.73 8.92 -12.58
C SER A 98 11.42 7.89 -13.48
N GLN A 99 12.64 8.20 -13.93
CA GLN A 99 13.44 7.24 -14.71
C GLN A 99 13.69 5.94 -13.94
N GLU A 100 13.92 6.04 -12.62
CA GLU A 100 14.08 4.88 -11.74
C GLU A 100 12.82 4.00 -11.69
N MET A 101 11.63 4.62 -11.60
CA MET A 101 10.35 3.90 -11.66
C MET A 101 10.20 3.14 -12.98
N GLY A 102 10.47 3.81 -14.11
CA GLY A 102 10.38 3.18 -15.43
C GLY A 102 11.38 2.02 -15.61
N GLN A 103 12.57 2.11 -15.03
CA GLN A 103 13.53 1.01 -15.03
C GLN A 103 13.06 -0.16 -14.16
N ALA A 104 12.53 0.10 -12.97
CA ALA A 104 11.98 -0.93 -12.09
C ALA A 104 10.77 -1.64 -12.71
N GLU A 105 9.86 -0.88 -13.35
CA GLU A 105 8.72 -1.43 -14.10
C GLU A 105 9.18 -2.35 -15.23
N LYS A 106 10.17 -1.92 -16.01
CA LYS A 106 10.73 -2.72 -17.11
C LYS A 106 11.32 -4.03 -16.60
N LEU A 107 12.18 -3.99 -15.58
CA LEU A 107 12.80 -5.19 -15.00
C LEU A 107 11.75 -6.16 -14.43
N LEU A 108 10.72 -5.64 -13.77
CA LEU A 108 9.59 -6.45 -13.30
C LEU A 108 8.89 -7.16 -14.47
N MET A 109 8.56 -6.44 -15.54
CA MET A 109 7.86 -7.02 -16.69
C MET A 109 8.71 -8.05 -17.45
N GLU A 110 10.01 -7.80 -17.59
CA GLU A 110 10.97 -8.76 -18.15
C GLU A 110 10.98 -10.06 -17.36
N LYS A 111 11.07 -9.98 -16.02
CA LYS A 111 11.07 -11.18 -15.16
C LYS A 111 9.72 -11.88 -15.08
N CYS A 112 8.60 -11.16 -15.16
CA CYS A 112 7.28 -11.78 -15.32
C CYS A 112 7.18 -12.60 -16.62
N SER A 113 7.68 -12.06 -17.73
CA SER A 113 7.71 -12.74 -19.03
C SER A 113 8.63 -13.97 -18.99
N GLU A 114 9.83 -13.82 -18.44
CA GLU A 114 10.80 -14.91 -18.27
C GLU A 114 10.20 -16.05 -17.43
N LEU A 115 9.57 -15.73 -16.29
CA LEU A 115 8.93 -16.71 -15.41
C LEU A 115 7.83 -17.49 -16.14
N SER A 116 6.99 -16.79 -16.92
CA SER A 116 5.92 -17.43 -17.69
C SER A 116 6.48 -18.37 -18.75
N ALA A 117 7.54 -17.96 -19.47
CA ALA A 117 8.19 -18.76 -20.50
C ALA A 117 8.90 -19.99 -19.94
N VAL A 118 9.66 -19.86 -18.83
CA VAL A 118 10.35 -21.01 -18.22
C VAL A 118 9.36 -22.00 -17.62
N THR A 119 8.29 -21.52 -16.98
CA THR A 119 7.27 -22.41 -16.40
C THR A 119 6.43 -23.11 -17.46
N GLN A 120 6.19 -22.48 -18.61
CA GLN A 120 5.56 -23.14 -19.76
C GLN A 120 6.41 -24.29 -20.30
N ARG A 121 7.72 -24.06 -20.46
CA ARG A 121 8.66 -25.10 -20.90
C ARG A 121 8.65 -26.31 -19.97
N CYS A 122 8.54 -26.09 -18.65
CA CYS A 122 8.47 -27.19 -17.67
C CYS A 122 7.28 -28.14 -17.90
N LEU A 123 6.19 -27.67 -18.52
CA LEU A 123 5.03 -28.53 -18.80
C LEU A 123 5.28 -29.54 -19.92
N GLN A 124 6.29 -29.29 -20.77
CA GLN A 124 6.61 -30.10 -21.94
C GLN A 124 7.77 -31.07 -21.68
N VAL A 125 8.42 -30.98 -20.52
CA VAL A 125 9.59 -31.79 -20.17
C VAL A 125 9.14 -33.04 -19.42
N GLU A 126 9.39 -34.20 -20.00
CA GLU A 126 9.12 -35.51 -19.36
C GLU A 126 10.29 -35.99 -18.50
N ASN A 127 11.50 -35.49 -18.76
CA ASN A 127 12.71 -35.92 -18.06
C ASN A 127 12.81 -35.27 -16.66
N GLU A 128 12.71 -36.10 -15.62
CA GLU A 128 12.75 -35.67 -14.22
C GLU A 128 14.07 -34.99 -13.81
N HIS A 129 15.21 -35.44 -14.34
CA HIS A 129 16.51 -34.82 -14.07
C HIS A 129 16.58 -33.39 -14.65
N VAL A 130 15.99 -33.19 -15.84
CA VAL A 130 15.88 -31.86 -16.45
C VAL A 130 14.93 -30.98 -15.64
N LEU A 131 13.77 -31.49 -15.21
CA LEU A 131 12.84 -30.76 -14.34
C LEU A 131 13.48 -30.31 -13.02
N LYS A 132 14.33 -31.14 -12.42
CA LYS A 132 15.07 -30.78 -11.20
C LYS A 132 16.00 -29.58 -11.42
N SER A 133 16.71 -29.54 -12.54
CA SER A 133 17.53 -28.38 -12.93
C SER A 133 16.66 -27.15 -13.20
N MET A 134 15.53 -27.33 -13.90
CA MET A 134 14.58 -26.25 -14.15
C MET A 134 13.96 -25.70 -12.87
N LYS A 135 13.73 -26.51 -11.83
CA LYS A 135 13.21 -26.05 -10.53
C LYS A 135 14.10 -25.00 -9.89
N ALA A 136 15.42 -25.18 -9.95
CA ALA A 136 16.37 -24.19 -9.46
C ALA A 136 16.25 -22.88 -10.26
N CYS A 137 16.22 -22.98 -11.60
CA CYS A 137 16.04 -21.82 -12.48
C CYS A 137 14.73 -21.07 -12.21
N VAL A 138 13.60 -21.77 -12.10
CA VAL A 138 12.30 -21.16 -11.77
C VAL A 138 12.32 -20.51 -10.39
N SER A 139 12.96 -21.14 -9.41
CA SER A 139 13.10 -20.58 -8.05
C SER A 139 13.92 -19.29 -8.05
N GLU A 140 15.00 -19.24 -8.82
CA GLU A 140 15.84 -18.06 -8.99
C GLU A 140 15.06 -16.94 -9.70
N THR A 141 14.42 -17.23 -10.84
CA THR A 141 13.60 -16.24 -11.57
C THR A 141 12.47 -15.70 -10.68
N LEU A 142 11.81 -16.55 -9.89
CA LEU A 142 10.76 -16.14 -8.95
C LEU A 142 11.30 -15.22 -7.84
N SER A 143 12.50 -15.52 -7.33
CA SER A 143 13.15 -14.70 -6.30
C SER A 143 13.54 -13.33 -6.84
N MET A 144 14.13 -13.27 -8.04
CA MET A 144 14.45 -12.02 -8.72
C MET A 144 13.19 -11.20 -9.02
N LEU A 145 12.11 -11.84 -9.47
CA LEU A 145 10.83 -11.17 -9.68
C LEU A 145 10.32 -10.55 -8.37
N GLY A 146 10.39 -11.29 -7.26
CA GLY A 146 10.01 -10.79 -5.94
C GLY A 146 10.83 -9.57 -5.50
N GLN A 147 12.14 -9.57 -5.78
CA GLN A 147 13.02 -8.43 -5.51
C GLN A 147 12.65 -7.20 -6.34
N HIS A 148 12.51 -7.34 -7.66
CA HIS A 148 12.13 -6.22 -8.53
C HIS A 148 10.74 -5.68 -8.20
N PHE A 149 9.80 -6.56 -7.84
CA PHE A 149 8.49 -6.14 -7.38
C PHE A 149 8.57 -5.35 -6.07
N GLY A 150 9.34 -5.84 -5.09
CA GLY A 150 9.55 -5.15 -3.82
C GLY A 150 10.17 -3.77 -4.02
N GLN A 151 11.19 -3.66 -4.88
CA GLN A 151 11.82 -2.39 -5.23
C GLN A 151 10.84 -1.40 -5.86
N LEU A 152 10.03 -1.85 -6.83
CA LEU A 152 9.03 -1.00 -7.47
C LEU A 152 7.99 -0.49 -6.45
N LEU A 153 7.51 -1.40 -5.60
CA LEU A 153 6.52 -1.07 -4.57
C LEU A 153 7.09 -0.08 -3.55
N GLU A 154 8.34 -0.26 -3.12
CA GLU A 154 9.04 0.66 -2.21
C GLU A 154 9.20 2.05 -2.84
N LEU A 155 9.62 2.14 -4.10
CA LEU A 155 9.72 3.42 -4.82
C LEU A 155 8.37 4.15 -4.89
N ALA A 156 7.30 3.42 -5.21
CA ALA A 156 5.95 3.98 -5.32
C ALA A 156 5.45 4.47 -3.96
N LEU A 157 5.56 3.66 -2.92
CA LEU A 157 5.16 4.02 -1.55
C LEU A 157 5.97 5.19 -1.00
N THR A 158 7.29 5.21 -1.25
CA THR A 158 8.18 6.31 -0.85
C THR A 158 7.68 7.63 -1.43
N ARG A 159 7.31 7.64 -2.70
CA ARG A 159 6.79 8.83 -3.35
C ARG A 159 5.45 9.30 -2.78
N GLU A 160 4.52 8.39 -2.49
CA GLU A 160 3.26 8.75 -1.85
C GLU A 160 3.48 9.31 -0.45
N VAL A 161 4.38 8.70 0.33
CA VAL A 161 4.76 9.20 1.66
C VAL A 161 5.40 10.58 1.57
N GLN A 162 6.31 10.82 0.62
CA GLN A 162 6.88 12.15 0.37
C GLN A 162 5.79 13.18 0.07
N ALA A 163 4.77 12.82 -0.72
CA ALA A 163 3.66 13.72 -1.02
C ALA A 163 2.84 14.06 0.25
N LEU A 164 2.60 13.08 1.13
CA LEU A 164 1.95 13.31 2.43
C LEU A 164 2.80 14.21 3.34
N VAL A 165 4.09 13.93 3.48
CA VAL A 165 5.00 14.74 4.31
C VAL A 165 5.06 16.19 3.81
N ARG A 166 5.21 16.40 2.50
CA ARG A 166 5.20 17.75 1.90
C ARG A 166 3.88 18.48 2.15
N LYS A 167 2.75 17.79 2.16
CA LYS A 167 1.44 18.40 2.50
C LYS A 167 1.41 18.87 3.95
N ILE A 168 1.97 18.10 4.88
CA ILE A 168 2.09 18.51 6.29
C ILE A 168 3.02 19.72 6.43
N ASP A 169 4.10 19.78 5.67
CA ASP A 169 5.04 20.89 5.76
C ASP A 169 4.53 22.20 5.16
N THR A 170 3.67 22.14 4.14
CA THR A 170 3.24 23.31 3.36
C THR A 170 1.81 23.78 3.61
N SER A 171 0.95 22.97 4.25
CA SER A 171 -0.44 23.33 4.49
C SER A 171 -0.65 23.96 5.86
N ASP A 172 -1.41 25.06 5.89
CA ASP A 172 -1.95 25.65 7.12
C ASP A 172 -3.42 25.28 7.37
N ASN A 173 -4.03 24.47 6.50
CA ASN A 173 -5.43 24.09 6.59
C ASN A 173 -5.61 22.89 7.52
N ILE A 174 -6.34 23.09 8.63
CA ILE A 174 -6.57 22.08 9.67
C ILE A 174 -7.16 20.77 9.09
N TYR A 175 -8.11 20.83 8.16
CA TYR A 175 -8.74 19.64 7.58
C TYR A 175 -7.76 18.84 6.70
N ILE A 176 -6.93 19.54 5.91
CA ILE A 176 -5.88 18.88 5.11
C ILE A 176 -4.85 18.24 6.02
N MET A 177 -4.45 18.94 7.08
CA MET A 177 -3.50 18.46 8.07
C MET A 177 -4.03 17.23 8.80
N GLU A 178 -5.28 17.26 9.27
CA GLU A 178 -5.94 16.16 9.98
C GLU A 178 -6.04 14.92 9.10
N SER A 179 -6.53 15.09 7.86
CA SER A 179 -6.62 13.99 6.89
C SER A 179 -5.24 13.41 6.57
N THR A 180 -4.24 14.26 6.30
CA THR A 180 -2.89 13.82 5.93
C THR A 180 -2.19 13.12 7.10
N THR A 181 -2.36 13.62 8.32
CA THR A 181 -1.86 12.97 9.55
C THR A 181 -2.57 11.64 9.79
N GLY A 182 -3.86 11.54 9.47
CA GLY A 182 -4.63 10.29 9.47
C GLY A 182 -4.08 9.27 8.49
N ASN A 183 -3.78 9.68 7.26
CA ASN A 183 -3.21 8.80 6.25
C ASN A 183 -1.81 8.30 6.66
N LEU A 184 -0.96 9.16 7.21
CA LEU A 184 0.33 8.72 7.78
C LEU A 184 0.12 7.73 8.93
N PHE A 185 -0.82 7.99 9.83
CA PHE A 185 -1.13 7.05 10.91
C PHE A 185 -1.55 5.69 10.38
N SER A 186 -2.48 5.64 9.42
CA SER A 186 -2.90 4.38 8.77
C SER A 186 -1.72 3.62 8.18
N LEU A 187 -0.78 4.30 7.53
CA LEU A 187 0.44 3.66 7.02
C LEU A 187 1.31 3.04 8.12
N THR A 188 1.41 3.66 9.29
CA THR A 188 2.16 3.05 10.40
C THR A 188 1.55 1.72 10.86
N GLN A 189 0.25 1.49 10.61
CA GLN A 189 -0.43 0.27 11.01
C GLN A 189 -0.18 -0.91 10.05
N GLU A 190 0.31 -0.66 8.84
CA GLU A 190 0.68 -1.71 7.88
C GLU A 190 1.99 -2.41 8.24
N GLY A 191 2.79 -1.81 9.13
CA GLY A 191 3.96 -2.44 9.75
C GLY A 191 5.28 -1.68 9.58
N ALA A 192 6.34 -2.28 10.12
CA ALA A 192 7.68 -1.69 10.24
C ALA A 192 8.27 -1.14 8.91
N PRO A 193 8.09 -1.77 7.73
CA PRO A 193 8.60 -1.21 6.48
C PRO A 193 8.05 0.19 6.17
N LEU A 194 6.76 0.44 6.40
CA LEU A 194 6.17 1.77 6.16
C LEU A 194 6.62 2.78 7.22
N CYS A 195 6.75 2.38 8.48
CA CYS A 195 7.34 3.24 9.51
C CYS A 195 8.77 3.69 9.12
N ARG A 196 9.56 2.79 8.52
CA ARG A 196 10.92 3.09 8.04
C ARG A 196 10.91 4.10 6.89
N ILE A 197 10.03 3.94 5.91
CA ILE A 197 9.86 4.89 4.81
C ILE A 197 9.45 6.25 5.37
N ILE A 198 8.42 6.32 6.22
CA ILE A 198 7.96 7.58 6.82
C ILE A 198 9.08 8.29 7.60
N ALA A 199 9.88 7.55 8.37
CA ALA A 199 11.02 8.12 9.08
C ALA A 199 12.10 8.69 8.14
N LYS A 200 12.45 7.95 7.08
CA LYS A 200 13.45 8.38 6.08
C LYS A 200 13.00 9.60 5.30
N GLU A 201 11.72 9.69 4.98
CA GLU A 201 11.14 10.79 4.21
C GLU A 201 10.77 12.03 5.05
N GLY A 202 11.27 12.13 6.29
CA GLY A 202 11.09 13.33 7.13
C GLY A 202 9.76 13.40 7.88
N GLY A 203 8.96 12.33 7.90
CA GLY A 203 7.68 12.31 8.59
C GLY A 203 7.76 12.61 10.09
N VAL A 204 8.84 12.22 10.76
CA VAL A 204 9.08 12.55 12.18
C VAL A 204 9.19 14.07 12.38
N VAL A 205 9.96 14.74 11.53
CA VAL A 205 10.18 16.20 11.61
C VAL A 205 8.88 16.94 11.33
N ALA A 206 8.16 16.55 10.27
CA ALA A 206 6.89 17.16 9.89
C ALA A 206 5.82 16.99 10.98
N LEU A 207 5.68 15.81 11.58
CA LEU A 207 4.73 15.59 12.69
C LEU A 207 5.12 16.36 13.96
N PHE A 208 6.43 16.52 14.22
CA PHE A 208 6.88 17.32 15.35
C PHE A 208 6.58 18.82 15.15
N LYS A 209 6.66 19.31 13.90
CA LYS A 209 6.22 20.68 13.56
C LYS A 209 4.75 20.90 13.90
N VAL A 210 3.87 19.94 13.59
CA VAL A 210 2.46 19.98 13.98
C VAL A 210 2.32 20.14 15.50
N CYS A 211 3.07 19.36 16.27
CA CYS A 211 3.05 19.39 17.73
C CYS A 211 3.60 20.69 18.36
N ARG A 212 4.21 21.59 17.57
CA ARG A 212 4.76 22.88 18.02
C ARG A 212 3.90 24.09 17.65
N GLN A 213 2.93 23.90 16.77
CA GLN A 213 2.08 24.99 16.29
C GLN A 213 0.77 24.98 17.09
N ASP A 214 0.47 26.08 17.78
CA ASP A 214 -0.73 26.19 18.63
C ASP A 214 -2.04 26.05 17.83
N SER A 215 -2.01 26.42 16.53
CA SER A 215 -3.13 26.28 15.60
C SER A 215 -3.57 24.83 15.39
N PHE A 216 -2.71 23.84 15.67
CA PHE A 216 -2.98 22.42 15.47
C PHE A 216 -3.09 21.64 16.79
N ARG A 217 -3.36 22.32 17.90
CA ARG A 217 -3.44 21.70 19.24
C ARG A 217 -4.43 20.55 19.33
N CYS A 218 -5.55 20.61 18.60
CA CYS A 218 -6.52 19.52 18.54
C CYS A 218 -5.95 18.22 17.92
N MET A 219 -4.91 18.34 17.10
CA MET A 219 -4.29 17.22 16.41
C MET A 219 -3.12 16.58 17.17
N TYR A 220 -2.64 17.20 18.25
CA TYR A 220 -1.49 16.70 19.00
C TYR A 220 -1.63 15.23 19.43
N PRO A 221 -2.79 14.76 19.96
CA PRO A 221 -2.94 13.36 20.34
C PRO A 221 -2.70 12.40 19.18
N GLN A 222 -3.18 12.76 17.98
CA GLN A 222 -3.01 11.93 16.78
C GLN A 222 -1.57 12.00 16.26
N ALA A 223 -0.98 13.19 16.15
CA ALA A 223 0.40 13.35 15.72
C ALA A 223 1.39 12.63 16.64
N LEU A 224 1.22 12.73 17.96
CA LEU A 224 2.01 12.02 18.95
C LEU A 224 1.83 10.50 18.87
N ARG A 225 0.60 10.02 18.62
CA ARG A 225 0.35 8.59 18.39
C ARG A 225 1.06 8.10 17.14
N THR A 226 1.00 8.85 16.04
CA THR A 226 1.72 8.52 14.81
C THR A 226 3.23 8.50 15.04
N LEU A 227 3.78 9.49 15.75
CA LEU A 227 5.19 9.52 16.13
C LEU A 227 5.58 8.29 16.97
N ALA A 228 4.77 7.91 17.94
CA ALA A 228 5.00 6.73 18.76
C ALA A 228 5.04 5.45 17.89
N SER A 229 4.11 5.31 16.93
CA SER A 229 4.13 4.20 15.99
C SER A 229 5.39 4.20 15.11
N ILE A 230 5.83 5.34 14.59
CA ILE A 230 7.05 5.44 13.77
C ILE A 230 8.29 5.05 14.58
N CYS A 231 8.31 5.32 15.89
CA CYS A 231 9.44 4.98 16.78
C CYS A 231 9.56 3.47 17.08
N CYS A 232 8.73 2.61 16.48
CA CYS A 232 8.94 1.15 16.52
C CYS A 232 10.14 0.68 15.68
N VAL A 233 10.73 1.55 14.85
CA VAL A 233 11.93 1.27 14.05
C VAL A 233 13.08 2.22 14.42
N GLU A 234 14.31 1.75 14.23
CA GLU A 234 15.54 2.49 14.58
C GLU A 234 15.62 3.85 13.88
N GLU A 235 15.23 3.92 12.59
CA GLU A 235 15.23 5.19 11.85
C GLU A 235 14.29 6.23 12.48
N GLY A 236 13.16 5.80 13.03
CA GLY A 236 12.21 6.67 13.71
C GLY A 236 12.80 7.26 14.99
N VAL A 237 13.43 6.41 15.81
CA VAL A 237 14.12 6.82 17.04
C VAL A 237 15.26 7.79 16.73
N HIS A 238 16.10 7.46 15.75
CA HIS A 238 17.24 8.28 15.37
C HIS A 238 16.81 9.67 14.86
N GLN A 239 15.74 9.75 14.07
CA GLN A 239 15.19 11.04 13.63
C GLN A 239 14.60 11.83 14.80
N LEU A 240 13.94 11.16 15.75
CA LEU A 240 13.40 11.83 16.94
C LEU A 240 14.51 12.41 17.84
N GLU A 241 15.61 11.69 18.03
CA GLU A 241 16.78 12.17 18.78
C GLU A 241 17.42 13.40 18.14
N LYS A 242 17.53 13.42 16.79
CA LYS A 242 18.00 14.60 16.05
C LYS A 242 17.13 15.82 16.33
N VAL A 243 15.80 15.66 16.27
CA VAL A 243 14.86 16.75 16.51
C VAL A 243 14.95 17.25 17.95
N LYS A 244 15.05 16.36 18.95
CA LYS A 244 15.22 16.73 20.37
C LYS A 244 16.53 17.45 20.66
N SER A 245 17.62 17.03 20.03
CA SER A 245 18.94 17.64 20.19
C SER A 245 18.96 19.08 19.68
N VAL A 246 18.26 19.36 18.57
CA VAL A 246 18.10 20.73 18.05
C VAL A 246 17.28 21.61 19.00
N VAL A 247 16.28 21.05 19.68
CA VAL A 247 15.44 21.79 20.65
C VAL A 247 16.16 22.10 21.96
N SER A 248 17.19 21.34 22.34
CA SER A 248 17.93 21.58 23.58
C SER A 248 19.06 22.63 23.44
N VAL A 249 19.30 23.12 22.22
CA VAL A 249 20.40 24.06 21.88
C VAL A 249 19.87 25.44 21.44
N GLY A 250 18.55 25.65 21.42
CA GLY A 250 17.92 26.95 21.13
C GLY A 250 17.07 27.43 22.29
#